data_AF-A0A7J3WGY8-F1
#
_entry.id   AF-A0A7J3WGY8-F1
#
_cell.length_a   1.000
_cell.length_b   1.000
_cell.length_c   1.000
_cell.angle_alpha   90.00
_cell.angle_beta   90.00
_cell.angle_gamma   90.00
#
_symmetry.space_group_name_H-M   'P 1'
#
loop_
_entity.id
_entity.type
_entity.pdbx_description
1 polymer ?
#
loop_
_entity_poly.entity_id
_entity_poly.type
_entity_poly.pdbx_seq_one_letter_code
_entity_poly.pdbx_strand_id
1 'polypeptide(L)'
;MSSRAFIEDFEKYLIKAKAVSGVTVRTRPTGVTILAILEIIGSVLSLLGAVALFALGAMVGGVLEDEFGMAGIFGLIAPLMGGVLLIVALIGFVLAYGFWTGKGWAWILGIIFSIIGIILGLATIIGNPSGIITVIINAVILYYLTRPHVKEWFGRA
;
A
#
# COMPACT_ATOMS: atom_id res chain seq x y z
N MET A 1 59.92 -5.89 16.08
CA MET A 1 58.83 -6.25 15.17
C MET A 1 59.34 -6.03 13.75
N SER A 2 59.39 -7.06 12.90
CA SER A 2 59.97 -6.92 11.56
C SER A 2 58.99 -6.19 10.64
N SER A 3 59.51 -5.37 9.71
CA SER A 3 58.71 -4.64 8.72
C SER A 3 57.77 -5.56 7.90
N ARG A 4 58.14 -6.83 7.72
CA ARG A 4 57.32 -7.85 7.04
C ARG A 4 56.03 -8.19 7.78
N ALA A 5 56.09 -8.40 9.09
CA ALA A 5 54.92 -8.74 9.89
C ALA A 5 53.87 -7.61 9.88
N PHE A 6 54.32 -6.36 9.81
CA PHE A 6 53.44 -5.19 9.69
C PHE A 6 52.72 -5.13 8.34
N ILE A 7 53.41 -5.46 7.24
CA ILE A 7 52.84 -5.45 5.89
C ILE A 7 51.78 -6.56 5.74
N GLU A 8 52.04 -7.76 6.25
CA GLU A 8 51.09 -8.88 6.19
C GLU A 8 49.78 -8.57 6.95
N ASP A 9 49.88 -7.99 8.15
CA ASP A 9 48.71 -7.55 8.90
C ASP A 9 47.96 -6.45 8.13
N PHE A 10 48.68 -5.46 7.59
CA PHE A 10 48.07 -4.36 6.83
C PHE A 10 47.30 -4.85 5.60
N GLU A 11 47.84 -5.79 4.82
CA GLU A 11 47.14 -6.39 3.67
C GLU A 11 45.86 -7.12 4.11
N LYS A 12 45.92 -7.86 5.23
CA LYS A 12 44.75 -8.53 5.81
C LYS A 12 43.65 -7.55 6.21
N TYR A 13 44.02 -6.40 6.78
CA TYR A 13 43.08 -5.32 7.08
C TYR A 13 42.51 -4.68 5.82
N LEU A 14 43.30 -4.48 4.76
CA LEU A 14 42.82 -3.94 3.49
C LEU A 14 41.84 -4.88 2.77
N ILE A 15 42.08 -6.20 2.82
CA ILE A 15 41.15 -7.21 2.29
C ILE A 15 39.83 -7.17 3.06
N LYS A 16 39.89 -7.10 4.40
CA LYS A 16 38.71 -6.98 5.25
C LYS A 16 37.96 -5.66 4.99
N ALA A 17 38.66 -4.56 4.79
CA ALA A 17 38.06 -3.26 4.48
C ALA A 17 37.36 -3.27 3.11
N LYS A 18 37.97 -3.87 2.07
CA LYS A 18 37.33 -4.06 0.76
C LYS A 18 36.08 -4.93 0.85
N ALA A 19 36.12 -6.00 1.66
CA ALA A 19 34.97 -6.86 1.90
C ALA A 19 33.81 -6.09 2.57
N VAL A 20 34.11 -5.22 3.54
CA VAL A 20 33.10 -4.38 4.20
C VAL A 20 32.58 -3.26 3.29
N SER A 21 33.40 -2.72 2.38
CA SER A 21 32.93 -1.72 1.39
C SER A 21 31.95 -2.28 0.34
N GLY A 22 31.85 -3.60 0.23
CA GLY A 22 30.86 -4.28 -0.62
C GLY A 22 29.45 -4.35 -0.02
N VAL A 23 29.25 -3.88 1.22
CA VAL A 23 27.92 -3.81 1.84
C VAL A 23 27.13 -2.71 1.15
N THR A 24 26.33 -3.09 0.16
CA THR A 24 25.37 -2.18 -0.46
C THR A 24 24.29 -1.86 0.57
N VAL A 25 24.23 -0.61 1.03
CA VAL A 25 23.09 -0.15 1.83
C VAL A 25 21.88 -0.19 0.91
N ARG A 26 20.92 -1.07 1.20
CA ARG A 26 19.65 -1.11 0.48
C ARG A 26 18.87 0.17 0.77
N THR A 27 19.01 1.15 -0.10
CA THR A 27 18.26 2.40 -0.03
C THR A 27 16.84 2.16 -0.54
N ARG A 28 15.85 2.59 0.25
CA ARG A 28 14.44 2.47 -0.12
C ARG A 28 14.13 3.39 -1.30
N PRO A 29 13.50 2.90 -2.37
CA PRO A 29 13.05 3.76 -3.46
C PRO A 29 12.04 4.79 -2.94
N THR A 30 12.22 6.06 -3.31
CA THR A 30 11.35 7.16 -2.89
C THR A 30 9.88 6.92 -3.26
N GLY A 31 9.62 6.38 -4.45
CA GLY A 31 8.24 6.07 -4.87
C GLY A 31 7.59 4.95 -4.08
N VAL A 32 8.34 3.96 -3.56
CA VAL A 32 7.77 2.94 -2.66
C VAL A 32 7.35 3.56 -1.33
N THR A 33 8.14 4.51 -0.81
CA THR A 33 7.75 5.29 0.37
C THR A 33 6.49 6.09 0.11
N ILE A 34 6.38 6.74 -1.06
CA ILE A 34 5.17 7.48 -1.45
C ILE A 34 3.96 6.55 -1.52
N LEU A 35 4.08 5.37 -2.15
CA LEU A 35 3.01 4.38 -2.21
C LEU A 35 2.56 3.92 -0.82
N ALA A 36 3.50 3.65 0.08
CA ALA A 36 3.18 3.27 1.45
C ALA A 36 2.42 4.39 2.19
N ILE A 37 2.83 5.65 2.00
CA ILE A 37 2.15 6.81 2.61
C ILE A 37 0.74 6.98 2.01
N LEU A 38 0.60 6.88 0.68
CA LEU A 38 -0.70 6.96 0.02
C LEU A 38 -1.65 5.88 0.53
N GLU A 39 -1.17 4.65 0.69
CA GLU A 39 -1.99 3.57 1.23
C GLU A 39 -2.37 3.77 2.69
N ILE A 40 -1.47 4.30 3.52
CA ILE A 40 -1.81 4.65 4.91
C ILE A 40 -2.92 5.70 4.92
N ILE A 41 -2.81 6.76 4.11
CA ILE A 41 -3.83 7.82 4.04
C ILE A 41 -5.17 7.23 3.57
N GLY A 42 -5.17 6.46 2.47
CA GLY A 42 -6.37 5.82 1.94
C GLY A 42 -7.03 4.87 2.94
N SER A 43 -6.23 4.11 3.69
CA SER A 43 -6.69 3.18 4.72
C SER A 43 -7.29 3.90 5.92
N VAL A 44 -6.66 4.99 6.38
CA VAL A 44 -7.19 5.83 7.47
C VAL A 44 -8.52 6.45 7.06
N LEU A 45 -8.63 7.00 5.85
CA LEU A 45 -9.89 7.56 5.35
C LEU A 45 -10.99 6.49 5.24
N SER A 46 -10.64 5.29 4.76
CA SER A 46 -11.58 4.16 4.67
C SER A 46 -12.03 3.70 6.06
N LEU A 47 -11.13 3.67 7.04
CA LEU A 47 -11.45 3.33 8.43
C LEU A 47 -12.39 4.38 9.04
N LEU A 48 -12.11 5.66 8.84
CA LEU A 48 -12.99 6.74 9.29
C LEU A 48 -14.37 6.66 8.62
N GLY A 49 -14.42 6.35 7.32
CA GLY A 49 -15.65 6.10 6.59
C GLY A 49 -16.44 4.91 7.15
N ALA A 50 -15.78 3.81 7.49
CA ALA A 50 -16.40 2.65 8.12
C ALA A 50 -17.01 3.02 9.49
N VAL A 51 -16.24 3.70 10.34
CA VAL A 51 -16.71 4.16 11.66
C VAL A 51 -17.90 5.11 11.51
N ALA A 52 -17.83 6.05 10.58
CA ALA A 52 -18.93 6.98 10.31
C ALA A 52 -20.19 6.25 9.83
N LEU A 53 -20.07 5.25 8.94
CA LEU A 53 -21.21 4.46 8.49
C LEU A 53 -21.82 3.61 9.59
N PHE A 54 -21.02 3.00 10.47
CA PHE A 54 -21.55 2.26 11.61
C PHE A 54 -22.28 3.19 12.59
N ALA A 55 -21.70 4.35 12.92
CA ALA A 55 -22.33 5.33 13.79
C ALA A 55 -23.63 5.88 13.19
N LEU A 56 -23.59 6.28 11.91
CA LEU A 56 -24.76 6.80 11.20
C LEU A 56 -25.84 5.72 11.06
N GLY A 57 -25.46 4.49 10.73
CA GLY A 57 -26.38 3.36 10.64
C GLY A 57 -27.09 3.09 11.96
N ALA A 58 -26.38 3.17 13.09
CA ALA A 58 -26.97 3.00 14.42
C ALA A 58 -27.91 4.16 14.79
N MET A 59 -27.53 5.40 14.50
CA MET A 59 -28.33 6.59 14.84
C MET A 59 -29.57 6.73 13.95
N VAL A 60 -29.39 6.63 12.64
CA VAL A 60 -30.45 6.84 11.65
C VAL A 60 -31.32 5.61 11.51
N GLY A 61 -30.76 4.40 11.66
CA GLY A 61 -31.53 3.15 11.62
C GLY A 61 -32.66 3.14 12.65
N GLY A 62 -32.37 3.51 13.91
CA GLY A 62 -33.39 3.57 14.97
C GLY A 62 -34.47 4.62 14.71
N VAL A 63 -34.08 5.84 14.32
CA VAL A 63 -35.05 6.92 14.04
C VAL A 63 -35.97 6.57 12.86
N LEU A 64 -35.42 5.99 11.79
CA LEU A 64 -36.20 5.62 10.60
C LEU A 64 -37.07 4.38 10.83
N GLU A 65 -36.65 3.49 11.74
CA GLU A 65 -37.47 2.38 12.21
C GLU A 65 -38.72 2.88 12.95
N ASP A 66 -38.51 3.75 13.95
CA ASP A 66 -39.58 4.25 14.80
C ASP A 66 -40.59 5.14 14.06
N GLU A 67 -40.13 5.99 13.13
CA GLU A 67 -41.01 6.96 12.45
C GLU A 67 -41.60 6.47 11.12
N PHE A 68 -40.85 5.67 10.36
CA PHE A 68 -41.22 5.32 8.98
C PHE A 68 -41.41 3.82 8.77
N GLY A 69 -41.09 2.97 9.75
CA GLY A 69 -41.12 1.50 9.60
C GLY A 69 -40.14 0.98 8.54
N MET A 70 -39.16 1.80 8.14
CA MET A 70 -38.22 1.55 7.03
C MET A 70 -36.86 1.04 7.51
N ALA A 71 -36.83 0.43 8.70
CA ALA A 71 -35.65 -0.11 9.38
C ALA A 71 -34.79 -1.01 8.48
N GLY A 72 -35.45 -1.81 7.63
CA GLY A 72 -34.81 -2.90 6.90
C GLY A 72 -33.74 -2.45 5.90
N ILE A 73 -33.83 -1.25 5.34
CA ILE A 73 -32.90 -0.79 4.30
C ILE A 73 -31.64 -0.19 4.94
N PHE A 74 -31.79 0.76 5.86
CA PHE A 74 -30.63 1.43 6.48
C PHE A 74 -29.96 0.59 7.57
N GLY A 75 -30.74 -0.18 8.34
CA GLY A 75 -30.21 -1.11 9.35
C GLY A 75 -29.40 -2.27 8.74
N LEU A 76 -29.61 -2.60 7.46
CA LEU A 76 -28.88 -3.64 6.75
C LEU A 76 -27.73 -3.08 5.89
N ILE A 77 -27.99 -2.03 5.09
CA ILE A 77 -27.01 -1.53 4.12
C ILE A 77 -25.84 -0.83 4.81
N ALA A 78 -26.09 0.01 5.82
CA ALA A 78 -25.04 0.77 6.49
C ALA A 78 -23.95 -0.13 7.12
N PRO A 79 -24.28 -1.17 7.91
CA PRO A 79 -23.26 -2.06 8.46
C PRO A 79 -22.59 -2.94 7.40
N LEU A 80 -23.27 -3.32 6.32
CA LEU A 80 -22.64 -4.06 5.21
C LEU A 80 -21.59 -3.20 4.50
N MET A 81 -21.92 -1.95 4.16
CA MET A 81 -20.97 -1.02 3.54
C MET A 81 -19.84 -0.64 4.50
N GLY A 82 -20.15 -0.39 5.77
CA GLY A 82 -19.16 -0.15 6.82
C GLY A 82 -18.20 -1.34 6.97
N GLY A 83 -18.72 -2.57 6.91
CA GLY A 83 -17.92 -3.80 6.94
C GLY A 83 -16.98 -3.91 5.75
N VAL A 84 -17.45 -3.60 4.53
CA VAL A 84 -16.60 -3.57 3.33
C VAL A 84 -15.48 -2.54 3.48
N LEU A 85 -15.79 -1.31 3.91
CA LEU A 85 -14.77 -0.27 4.13
C LEU A 85 -13.76 -0.66 5.20
N LEU A 86 -14.21 -1.33 6.27
CA LEU A 86 -13.32 -1.83 7.32
C LEU A 86 -12.34 -2.87 6.76
N ILE A 87 -12.83 -3.83 5.96
CA ILE A 87 -11.98 -4.84 5.32
C ILE A 87 -10.95 -4.16 4.39
N VAL A 88 -11.40 -3.19 3.58
CA VAL A 88 -10.52 -2.41 2.69
C VAL A 88 -9.44 -1.68 3.49
N ALA A 89 -9.79 -1.04 4.61
CA ALA A 89 -8.83 -0.36 5.48
C ALA A 89 -7.79 -1.33 6.05
N LEU A 90 -8.22 -2.51 6.51
CA LEU A 90 -7.30 -3.53 7.05
C LEU A 90 -6.34 -4.04 5.96
N ILE A 91 -6.85 -4.34 4.76
CA ILE A 91 -6.02 -4.76 3.63
C ILE A 91 -5.01 -3.66 3.27
N GLY A 92 -5.44 -2.40 3.20
CA GLY A 92 -4.56 -1.28 2.88
C GLY A 92 -3.44 -1.08 3.90
N PHE A 93 -3.70 -1.24 5.20
CA PHE A 93 -2.62 -1.22 6.21
C PHE A 93 -1.63 -2.37 6.04
N VAL A 94 -2.12 -3.57 5.69
CA VAL A 94 -1.25 -4.71 5.38
C VAL A 94 -0.38 -4.41 4.15
N LEU A 95 -0.94 -3.82 3.09
CA LEU A 95 -0.20 -3.41 1.90
C LEU A 95 0.85 -2.35 2.21
N ALA A 96 0.49 -1.32 2.96
CA ALA A 96 1.43 -0.29 3.40
C ALA A 96 2.63 -0.89 4.13
N TYR A 97 2.38 -1.84 5.04
CA TYR A 97 3.44 -2.58 5.71
C TYR A 97 4.29 -3.42 4.74
N GLY A 98 3.63 -4.07 3.77
CA GLY A 98 4.30 -4.83 2.71
C GLY A 98 5.23 -3.98 1.85
N PHE A 99 4.78 -2.79 1.43
CA PHE A 99 5.57 -1.83 0.69
C PHE A 99 6.72 -1.27 1.52
N TRP A 100 6.47 -0.91 2.78
CA TRP A 100 7.48 -0.39 3.70
C TRP A 100 8.61 -1.37 3.97
N THR A 101 8.29 -2.67 4.03
CA THR A 101 9.25 -3.75 4.29
C THR A 101 9.89 -4.35 3.04
N GLY A 102 9.41 -3.99 1.84
CA GLY A 102 9.97 -4.49 0.58
C GLY A 102 9.74 -5.98 0.36
N LYS A 103 8.62 -6.54 0.84
CA LYS A 103 8.33 -7.97 0.65
C LYS A 103 7.79 -8.25 -0.75
N GLY A 104 8.28 -9.31 -1.39
CA GLY A 104 7.90 -9.67 -2.77
C GLY A 104 6.40 -9.92 -2.99
N TRP A 105 5.64 -10.31 -1.96
CA TRP A 105 4.18 -10.44 -2.07
C TRP A 105 3.47 -9.09 -2.21
N ALA A 106 4.00 -8.03 -1.62
CA ALA A 106 3.43 -6.68 -1.70
C ALA A 106 3.55 -6.12 -3.12
N TRP A 107 4.63 -6.48 -3.83
CA TRP A 107 4.80 -6.15 -5.24
C TRP A 107 3.70 -6.78 -6.11
N ILE A 108 3.43 -8.08 -5.91
CA ILE A 108 2.38 -8.78 -6.66
C ILE A 108 1.01 -8.17 -6.37
N LEU A 109 0.70 -7.92 -5.09
CA LEU A 109 -0.57 -7.29 -4.72
C LEU A 109 -0.69 -5.89 -5.31
N GLY A 110 0.36 -5.07 -5.27
CA GLY A 110 0.35 -3.74 -5.87
C GLY A 110 0.04 -3.76 -7.37
N ILE A 111 0.58 -4.74 -8.11
CA ILE A 111 0.26 -4.94 -9.52
C ILE A 111 -1.21 -5.35 -9.70
N ILE A 112 -1.68 -6.34 -8.92
CA ILE A 112 -3.07 -6.81 -8.99
C ILE A 112 -4.05 -5.67 -8.71
N PHE A 113 -3.83 -4.91 -7.64
CA PHE A 113 -4.68 -3.77 -7.29
C PHE A 113 -4.63 -2.67 -8.34
N SER A 114 -3.47 -2.39 -8.93
CA SER A 114 -3.37 -1.41 -10.03
C SER A 114 -4.17 -1.85 -11.26
N ILE A 115 -4.12 -3.13 -11.62
CA ILE A 115 -4.90 -3.68 -12.75
C ILE A 115 -6.40 -3.60 -12.45
N ILE A 116 -6.81 -4.03 -11.25
CA ILE A 116 -8.22 -3.93 -10.82
C ILE A 116 -8.67 -2.47 -10.85
N GLY A 117 -7.88 -1.55 -10.32
CA GLY A 117 -8.17 -0.11 -10.30
C GLY A 117 -8.32 0.49 -11.70
N ILE A 118 -7.51 0.04 -12.67
CA ILE A 118 -7.66 0.43 -14.08
C ILE A 118 -8.99 -0.10 -14.64
N ILE A 119 -9.30 -1.38 -14.45
CA ILE A 119 -10.54 -1.99 -14.97
C ILE A 119 -11.77 -1.29 -14.39
N LEU A 120 -11.82 -1.11 -13.06
CA LEU A 120 -12.90 -0.42 -12.38
C LEU A 120 -13.00 1.05 -12.79
N GLY A 121 -11.85 1.73 -12.90
CA GLY A 121 -11.78 3.10 -13.38
C GLY A 121 -12.42 3.23 -14.76
N LEU A 122 -12.01 2.40 -15.72
CA LEU A 122 -12.57 2.36 -17.07
C LEU A 122 -14.08 2.08 -17.08
N ALA A 123 -14.55 1.17 -16.24
CA ALA A 123 -15.98 0.84 -16.15
C ALA A 123 -16.85 2.02 -15.66
N THR A 124 -16.28 2.94 -14.89
CA THR A 124 -17.00 4.10 -14.31
C THR A 124 -16.88 5.39 -15.12
N ILE A 125 -16.01 5.45 -16.15
CA ILE A 125 -15.78 6.66 -16.94
C ILE A 125 -17.09 7.17 -17.57
N ILE A 126 -17.96 6.25 -18.01
CA ILE A 126 -19.28 6.60 -18.55
C ILE A 126 -20.20 6.92 -17.35
N GLY A 127 -20.36 8.22 -17.07
CA GLY A 127 -21.20 8.72 -15.97
C GLY A 127 -20.40 9.29 -14.79
N ASN A 128 -19.09 9.02 -14.71
CA ASN A 128 -18.21 9.65 -13.73
C ASN A 128 -16.83 9.99 -14.33
N PRO A 129 -16.60 11.25 -14.74
CA PRO A 129 -15.30 11.69 -15.27
C PRO A 129 -14.11 11.48 -14.32
N SER A 130 -14.35 11.32 -13.01
CA SER A 130 -13.27 11.02 -12.04
C SER A 130 -12.59 9.68 -12.31
N GLY A 131 -13.25 8.76 -13.04
CA GLY A 131 -12.66 7.49 -13.44
C GLY A 131 -11.37 7.65 -14.25
N ILE A 132 -11.23 8.73 -15.02
CA ILE A 132 -10.01 9.05 -15.78
C ILE A 132 -8.82 9.25 -14.83
N ILE A 133 -9.02 10.00 -13.73
CA ILE A 133 -7.99 10.26 -12.73
C ILE A 133 -7.55 8.94 -12.09
N THR A 134 -8.51 8.09 -11.72
CA THR A 134 -8.26 6.76 -11.15
C THR A 134 -7.41 5.90 -12.10
N VAL A 135 -7.75 5.87 -13.39
CA VAL A 135 -6.99 5.09 -14.39
C VAL A 135 -5.57 5.61 -14.52
N ILE A 136 -5.38 6.93 -14.61
CA ILE A 136 -4.04 7.54 -14.75
C ILE A 136 -3.18 7.20 -13.53
N ILE A 137 -3.70 7.38 -12.32
CA ILE A 137 -2.96 7.06 -11.09
C ILE A 137 -2.52 5.60 -11.09
N ASN A 138 -3.45 4.66 -11.33
CA ASN A 138 -3.14 3.24 -11.32
C ASN A 138 -2.17 2.83 -12.45
N ALA A 139 -2.26 3.45 -13.63
CA ALA A 139 -1.31 3.22 -14.71
C ALA A 139 0.11 3.69 -14.36
N VAL A 140 0.24 4.85 -13.70
CA VAL A 140 1.52 5.37 -13.21
C VAL A 140 2.11 4.45 -12.13
N ILE A 141 1.29 3.96 -11.20
CA ILE A 141 1.73 3.01 -10.16
C ILE A 141 2.21 1.71 -10.78
N LEU A 142 1.44 1.12 -11.70
CA LEU A 142 1.79 -0.11 -12.40
C LEU A 142 3.13 0.06 -13.14
N TYR A 143 3.27 1.16 -13.88
CA TYR A 143 4.53 1.49 -14.55
C TYR A 143 5.70 1.63 -13.57
N TYR A 144 5.49 2.31 -12.44
CA TYR A 144 6.53 2.49 -11.43
C TYR A 144 6.97 1.16 -10.81
N LEU A 145 6.03 0.28 -10.44
CA LEU A 145 6.34 -1.03 -9.84
C LEU A 145 7.14 -1.95 -10.77
N THR A 146 7.05 -1.77 -12.09
CA THR A 146 7.82 -2.57 -13.05
C THR A 146 9.26 -2.09 -13.25
N ARG A 147 9.66 -0.95 -12.67
CA ARG A 147 11.02 -0.41 -12.81
C ARG A 147 12.07 -1.29 -12.12
N PRO A 148 13.28 -1.44 -12.70
CA PRO A 148 14.33 -2.33 -12.17
C PRO A 148 14.68 -2.06 -10.69
N HIS A 149 14.93 -0.79 -10.34
CA HIS A 149 15.26 -0.38 -8.97
C HIS A 149 14.16 -0.69 -7.94
N VAL A 150 12.89 -0.79 -8.38
CA VAL A 150 11.77 -1.16 -7.51
C VAL A 150 11.69 -2.69 -7.37
N LYS A 151 11.89 -3.44 -8.46
CA LYS A 151 11.94 -4.90 -8.43
C LYS A 151 13.06 -5.41 -7.54
N GLU A 152 14.22 -4.75 -7.57
CA GLU A 152 15.36 -5.05 -6.68
C GLU A 152 14.99 -4.89 -5.19
N TRP A 153 14.25 -3.82 -4.86
CA TRP A 153 13.76 -3.60 -3.49
C TRP A 153 12.87 -4.75 -3.00
N PHE A 154 12.02 -5.28 -3.88
CA PHE A 154 11.10 -6.39 -3.58
C PHE A 154 11.71 -7.79 -3.73
N GLY A 155 12.99 -7.91 -4.12
CA GLY A 155 13.64 -9.21 -4.37
C GLY A 155 13.07 -9.95 -5.58
N ARG A 156 12.62 -9.22 -6.60
CA ARG A 156 12.01 -9.70 -7.86
C ARG A 156 12.86 -9.40 -9.10
N ALA A 157 14.11 -9.00 -8.90
CA ALA A 157 15.09 -8.71 -9.96
C ALA A 157 15.84 -9.97 -10.38
#